data_AF-A0A2C9LAU5-F1
#
_entry.id   AF-A0A2C9LAU5-F1
#
_cell.length_a   1.000
_cell.length_b   1.000
_cell.length_c   1.000
_cell.angle_alpha   90.00
_cell.angle_beta   90.00
_cell.angle_gamma   90.00
#
_symmetry.space_group_name_H-M   'P 1'
#
loop_
_entity.id
_entity.type
_entity.pdbx_description
1 polymer ?
#
loop_
_entity_poly.entity_id
_entity_poly.type
_entity_poly.pdbx_seq_one_letter_code
_entity_poly.pdbx_strand_id
1 'polypeptide(L)'
;MSWSELAELYHRYLGKKQVECKEVTRLGRVTDGGWDMCSDSPYKPASPCIVYSFGIADDFSFDNAVVDQLGCTVYSFDPSINMDTKQRGDKKYFYKMGLADSDRTLSNGWSMSRLETIRASLKHTKKVLDILKMDVEEWEWEVLPDLLTSDQLKTTGQLLIELHQCDGCSKYNPEQPDKEPSKERYIHMLQLLRQLYEQNFRIFHHHDNKACRYLSKFTLMEMTACKEIGFIRVSQT
;
A
#
# COMPACT_ATOMS: atom_id res chain seq x y z
N MET A 1 -20.39 -19.02 3.40
CA MET A 1 -19.16 -19.13 4.21
C MET A 1 -19.45 -18.65 5.62
N SER A 2 -18.97 -19.41 6.62
CA SER A 2 -18.94 -19.04 8.03
C SER A 2 -17.91 -17.91 8.28
N TRP A 3 -17.87 -17.37 9.49
CA TRP A 3 -16.88 -16.35 9.86
C TRP A 3 -15.45 -16.89 9.86
N SER A 4 -15.25 -18.10 10.41
CA SER A 4 -13.93 -18.74 10.39
C SER A 4 -13.47 -19.09 8.98
N GLU A 5 -14.37 -19.55 8.10
CA GLU A 5 -14.05 -19.82 6.69
C GLU A 5 -13.65 -18.55 5.94
N LEU A 6 -14.26 -17.40 6.25
CA LEU A 6 -13.89 -16.11 5.67
C LEU A 6 -12.51 -15.64 6.14
N ALA A 7 -12.22 -15.78 7.45
CA ALA A 7 -10.91 -15.48 8.01
C ALA A 7 -9.81 -16.34 7.37
N GLU A 8 -10.05 -17.65 7.27
CA GLU A 8 -9.14 -18.58 6.62
C GLU A 8 -8.91 -18.22 5.15
N LEU A 9 -9.99 -17.91 4.41
CA LEU A 9 -9.89 -17.53 3.00
C LEU A 9 -9.06 -16.25 2.82
N TYR A 10 -9.29 -15.22 3.65
CA TYR A 10 -8.55 -13.96 3.59
C TYR A 10 -7.05 -14.17 3.80
N HIS A 11 -6.66 -14.83 4.89
CA HIS A 11 -5.26 -15.08 5.21
C HIS A 11 -4.59 -15.99 4.18
N ARG A 12 -5.29 -17.03 3.71
CA ARG A 12 -4.78 -17.90 2.64
C ARG A 12 -4.61 -17.15 1.33
N TYR A 13 -5.53 -16.27 0.99
CA TYR A 13 -5.46 -15.47 -0.24
C TYR A 13 -4.24 -14.55 -0.23
N LEU A 14 -4.03 -13.80 0.85
CA LEU A 14 -2.87 -12.91 0.99
C LEU A 14 -1.54 -13.65 1.13
N GLY A 15 -1.55 -14.86 1.69
CA GLY A 15 -0.37 -15.72 1.80
C GLY A 15 0.01 -16.44 0.49
N LYS A 16 -0.83 -16.37 -0.54
CA LYS A 16 -0.59 -17.10 -1.80
C LYS A 16 0.00 -16.18 -2.86
N LYS A 17 1.21 -16.50 -3.33
CA LYS A 17 1.76 -15.93 -4.56
C LYS A 17 0.89 -16.34 -5.76
N GLN A 18 0.52 -15.37 -6.58
CA GLN A 18 -0.39 -15.52 -7.72
C GLN A 18 0.33 -15.36 -9.06
N VAL A 19 1.52 -14.76 -9.04
CA VAL A 19 2.42 -14.59 -10.17
C VAL A 19 3.85 -14.73 -9.68
N GLU A 20 4.73 -15.24 -10.54
CA GLU A 20 6.16 -15.32 -10.24
C GLU A 20 6.82 -13.97 -10.51
N CYS A 21 7.60 -13.51 -9.54
CA CYS A 21 8.64 -12.50 -9.73
C CYS A 21 9.95 -13.13 -9.26
N LYS A 22 10.88 -13.33 -10.18
CA LYS A 22 12.14 -14.05 -9.93
C LYS A 22 13.07 -13.23 -9.05
N GLU A 23 13.16 -11.94 -9.36
CA GLU A 23 13.99 -10.99 -8.63
C GLU A 23 13.10 -10.05 -7.81
N VAL A 24 12.98 -10.34 -6.51
CA VAL A 24 12.35 -9.42 -5.54
C VAL A 24 13.47 -8.60 -4.89
N THR A 25 13.37 -7.28 -4.96
CA THR A 25 14.37 -6.36 -4.41
C THR A 25 13.77 -5.55 -3.27
N ARG A 26 14.39 -5.64 -2.09
CA ARG A 26 14.05 -4.78 -0.96
C ARG A 26 14.75 -3.43 -1.08
N LEU A 27 13.97 -2.35 -1.07
CA LEU A 27 14.45 -0.97 -1.14
C LEU A 27 14.19 -0.26 0.20
N GLY A 28 15.17 0.50 0.67
CA GLY A 28 15.13 1.15 1.98
C GLY A 28 15.76 0.32 3.09
N ARG A 29 15.18 0.35 4.29
CA ARG A 29 15.69 -0.41 5.43
C ARG A 29 15.60 -1.92 5.20
N VAL A 30 16.52 -2.67 5.81
CA VAL A 30 16.44 -4.15 5.85
C VAL A 30 15.29 -4.59 6.76
N THR A 31 14.99 -3.81 7.78
CA THR A 31 13.86 -3.99 8.71
C THR A 31 12.65 -3.18 8.26
N ASP A 32 11.70 -2.99 9.17
CA ASP A 32 10.58 -2.04 9.05
C ASP A 32 10.98 -0.70 8.41
N GLY A 33 10.11 -0.19 7.54
CA GLY A 33 10.33 0.98 6.67
C GLY A 33 10.93 0.66 5.29
N GLY A 34 11.40 -0.57 5.04
CA GLY A 34 11.79 -1.04 3.71
C GLY A 34 10.66 -1.77 2.97
N TRP A 35 10.70 -1.77 1.64
CA TRP A 35 9.64 -2.33 0.80
C TRP A 35 10.17 -3.23 -0.32
N ASP A 36 9.47 -4.32 -0.57
CA ASP A 36 9.81 -5.31 -1.59
C ASP A 36 9.12 -5.01 -2.93
N MET A 37 9.93 -4.78 -3.97
CA MET A 37 9.50 -4.48 -5.33
C MET A 37 9.86 -5.64 -6.27
N CYS A 38 9.03 -5.89 -7.29
CA CYS A 38 9.41 -6.80 -8.37
C CYS A 38 10.41 -6.12 -9.33
N SER A 39 11.56 -6.76 -9.54
CA SER A 39 12.64 -6.29 -10.43
C SER A 39 12.71 -7.04 -11.77
N ASP A 40 11.76 -7.92 -12.05
CA ASP A 40 11.67 -8.59 -13.34
C ASP A 40 11.24 -7.60 -14.44
N SER A 41 11.74 -7.80 -15.67
CA SER A 41 11.16 -7.15 -16.86
C SER A 41 9.79 -7.78 -17.17
N PRO A 42 8.76 -7.00 -17.54
CA PRO A 42 8.76 -5.55 -17.80
C PRO A 42 8.35 -4.69 -16.57
N TYR A 43 8.28 -5.27 -15.37
CA TYR A 43 7.74 -4.60 -14.18
C TYR A 43 8.74 -3.66 -13.50
N LYS A 44 10.05 -3.88 -13.70
CA LYS A 44 11.10 -3.03 -13.16
C LYS A 44 11.00 -1.59 -13.72
N PRO A 45 10.87 -0.56 -12.87
CA PRO A 45 10.87 0.83 -13.32
C PRO A 45 12.17 1.21 -14.06
N ALA A 46 12.05 2.04 -15.08
CA ALA A 46 13.18 2.57 -15.83
C ALA A 46 13.06 4.09 -15.98
N SER A 47 14.17 4.81 -15.76
CA SER A 47 14.17 6.28 -15.87
C SER A 47 13.88 6.74 -17.31
N PRO A 48 13.00 7.75 -17.51
CA PRO A 48 12.27 8.50 -16.49
C PRO A 48 11.06 7.73 -15.94
N CYS A 49 11.00 7.57 -14.62
CA CYS A 49 9.93 6.89 -13.89
C CYS A 49 9.39 7.75 -12.75
N ILE A 50 8.13 7.53 -12.36
CA ILE A 50 7.42 8.25 -11.30
C ILE A 50 7.00 7.26 -10.21
N VAL A 51 7.32 7.58 -8.96
CA VAL A 51 6.96 6.77 -7.79
C VAL A 51 6.24 7.65 -6.78
N TYR A 52 5.09 7.18 -6.29
CA TYR A 52 4.36 7.79 -5.19
C TYR A 52 4.50 6.91 -3.94
N SER A 53 4.80 7.53 -2.81
CA SER A 53 5.05 6.88 -1.53
C SER A 53 4.20 7.55 -0.45
N PHE A 54 3.10 6.90 -0.05
CA PHE A 54 2.18 7.41 0.98
C PHE A 54 2.47 6.79 2.35
N GLY A 55 2.31 7.63 3.39
CA GLY A 55 2.54 7.33 4.81
C GLY A 55 3.97 6.85 5.05
N ILE A 56 4.89 7.79 5.19
CA ILE A 56 6.31 7.49 5.30
C ILE A 56 6.80 7.47 6.75
N ALA A 57 6.01 7.99 7.70
CA ALA A 57 6.32 7.94 9.14
C ALA A 57 7.76 8.40 9.48
N ASP A 58 8.19 9.52 8.89
CA ASP A 58 9.55 10.09 8.95
C ASP A 58 10.69 9.21 8.39
N ASP A 59 10.38 8.04 7.81
CA ASP A 59 11.33 7.18 7.14
C ASP A 59 11.31 7.37 5.61
N PHE A 60 12.32 8.07 5.11
CA PHE A 60 12.53 8.25 3.67
C PHE A 60 13.49 7.21 3.07
N SER A 61 13.79 6.11 3.78
CA SER A 61 14.78 5.13 3.34
C SER A 61 14.39 4.48 2.01
N PHE A 62 13.13 4.05 1.87
CA PHE A 62 12.58 3.53 0.61
C PHE A 62 12.68 4.57 -0.50
N ASP A 63 12.19 5.79 -0.25
CA ASP A 63 12.14 6.89 -1.22
C ASP A 63 13.53 7.23 -1.75
N ASN A 64 14.51 7.33 -0.85
CA ASN A 64 15.89 7.58 -1.22
C ASN A 64 16.48 6.42 -2.03
N ALA A 65 16.25 5.17 -1.61
CA ALA A 65 16.75 3.99 -2.32
C ALA A 65 16.18 3.89 -3.75
N VAL A 66 14.91 4.23 -3.96
CA VAL A 66 14.29 4.29 -5.29
C VAL A 66 15.00 5.30 -6.19
N VAL A 67 15.28 6.51 -5.69
CA VAL A 67 16.01 7.52 -6.49
C VAL A 67 17.44 7.07 -6.76
N ASP A 68 18.15 6.61 -5.73
CA ASP A 68 19.58 6.34 -5.80
C ASP A 68 19.89 5.08 -6.62
N GLN A 69 19.00 4.08 -6.62
CA GLN A 69 19.21 2.80 -7.31
C GLN A 69 18.47 2.68 -8.65
N LEU A 70 17.31 3.34 -8.81
CA LEU A 70 16.49 3.25 -10.03
C LEU A 70 16.46 4.55 -10.85
N GLY A 71 16.89 5.67 -10.27
CA GLY A 71 16.90 6.98 -10.93
C GLY A 71 15.50 7.59 -11.13
N CYS A 72 14.46 7.05 -10.48
CA CYS A 72 13.09 7.56 -10.56
C CYS A 72 12.92 8.90 -9.85
N THR A 73 11.82 9.59 -10.18
CA THR A 73 11.34 10.76 -9.43
C THR A 73 10.34 10.31 -8.38
N VAL A 74 10.62 10.59 -7.12
CA VAL A 74 9.81 10.15 -5.98
C VAL A 74 9.06 11.32 -5.36
N TYR A 75 7.77 11.10 -5.15
CA TYR A 75 6.86 12.00 -4.47
C TYR A 75 6.37 11.28 -3.20
N SER A 76 6.87 11.73 -2.06
CA SER A 76 6.50 11.22 -0.74
C SER A 76 5.36 12.07 -0.16
N PHE A 77 4.40 11.43 0.50
CA PHE A 77 3.19 12.05 1.01
C PHE A 77 2.90 11.58 2.43
N ASP A 78 2.82 12.51 3.37
CA ASP A 78 2.42 12.19 4.73
C ASP A 78 1.88 13.45 5.44
N PRO A 79 0.62 13.45 5.90
CA PRO A 79 0.07 14.61 6.60
C PRO A 79 0.51 14.69 8.07
N SER A 80 1.04 13.60 8.64
CA SER A 80 1.31 13.45 10.06
C SER A 80 2.70 13.91 10.48
N ILE A 81 3.67 13.88 9.56
CA ILE A 81 5.06 14.21 9.90
C ILE A 81 5.27 15.71 10.09
N ASN A 82 6.23 16.06 10.95
CA ASN A 82 6.58 17.46 11.22
C ASN A 82 7.52 18.04 10.16
N MET A 83 7.04 18.05 8.91
CA MET A 83 7.75 18.61 7.76
C MET A 83 6.75 19.33 6.86
N ASP A 84 7.12 20.48 6.31
CA ASP A 84 6.33 21.16 5.29
C ASP A 84 6.65 20.64 3.90
N THR A 85 5.69 20.78 2.98
CA THR A 85 5.85 20.45 1.56
C THR A 85 7.10 21.12 1.01
N LYS A 86 8.04 20.32 0.51
CA LYS A 86 9.30 20.82 -0.05
C LYS A 86 9.94 19.81 -0.99
N GLN A 87 10.75 20.33 -1.89
CA GLN A 87 11.74 19.52 -2.59
C GLN A 87 12.89 19.21 -1.63
N ARG A 88 13.18 17.93 -1.44
CA ARG A 88 14.25 17.44 -0.55
C ARG A 88 15.60 17.25 -1.26
N GLY A 89 15.59 17.23 -2.58
CA GLY A 89 16.78 17.07 -3.42
C GLY A 89 16.40 16.92 -4.89
N ASP A 90 17.39 16.62 -5.74
CA ASP A 90 17.06 16.24 -7.12
C ASP A 90 16.18 14.99 -7.11
N LYS A 91 15.08 15.02 -7.87
CA LYS A 91 14.08 13.95 -7.98
C LYS A 91 13.38 13.52 -6.67
N LYS A 92 13.56 14.23 -5.55
CA LYS A 92 13.00 13.89 -4.23
C LYS A 92 12.04 15.00 -3.78
N TYR A 93 10.75 14.71 -3.73
CA TYR A 93 9.72 15.68 -3.29
C TYR A 93 8.94 15.13 -2.10
N PHE A 94 8.61 16.00 -1.16
CA PHE A 94 7.73 15.69 -0.04
C PHE A 94 6.53 16.64 -0.04
N TYR A 95 5.34 16.09 0.22
CA TYR A 95 4.09 16.82 0.35
C TYR A 95 3.42 16.47 1.69
N LYS A 96 3.07 17.51 2.45
CA LYS A 96 2.34 17.37 3.73
C LYS A 96 0.85 17.17 3.48
N MET A 97 0.49 16.02 2.93
CA MET A 97 -0.88 15.64 2.60
C MET A 97 -1.07 14.14 2.69
N GLY A 98 -2.28 13.69 2.99
CA GLY A 98 -2.68 12.30 3.01
C GLY A 98 -3.54 11.90 1.82
N LEU A 99 -3.73 10.59 1.68
CA LEU A 99 -4.55 9.98 0.65
C LEU A 99 -5.93 9.61 1.20
N ALA A 100 -6.99 9.88 0.44
CA ALA A 100 -8.36 9.58 0.82
C ALA A 100 -9.26 9.35 -0.39
N ASP A 101 -10.52 8.99 -0.14
CA ASP A 101 -11.60 8.85 -1.12
C ASP A 101 -12.24 10.21 -1.53
N SER A 102 -11.94 11.29 -0.81
CA SER A 102 -12.37 12.64 -1.18
C SER A 102 -11.40 13.71 -0.71
N ASP A 103 -11.40 14.85 -1.41
CA ASP A 103 -10.58 16.00 -1.04
C ASP A 103 -11.22 16.70 0.17
N ARG A 104 -10.53 16.68 1.31
CA ARG A 104 -11.04 17.24 2.57
C ARG A 104 -9.92 17.66 3.51
N THR A 105 -10.22 18.61 4.39
CA THR A 105 -9.38 18.92 5.54
C THR A 105 -10.02 18.30 6.78
N LEU A 106 -9.27 17.48 7.51
CA LEU A 106 -9.73 16.87 8.75
C LEU A 106 -9.70 17.88 9.89
N SER A 107 -10.38 17.57 10.99
CA SER A 107 -10.43 18.43 12.19
C SER A 107 -9.06 18.67 12.83
N ASN A 108 -8.10 17.75 12.65
CA ASN A 108 -6.71 17.89 13.08
C ASN A 108 -5.83 18.72 12.11
N GLY A 109 -6.43 19.29 11.06
CA GLY A 109 -5.74 20.11 10.06
C GLY A 109 -5.07 19.33 8.93
N TRP A 110 -5.16 17.99 8.91
CA TRP A 110 -4.60 17.19 7.82
C TRP A 110 -5.34 17.43 6.51
N SER A 111 -4.57 17.78 5.47
CA SER A 111 -5.08 17.88 4.10
C SER A 111 -5.09 16.50 3.48
N MET A 112 -6.27 15.98 3.16
CA MET A 112 -6.48 14.69 2.52
C MET A 112 -6.94 14.89 1.08
N SER A 113 -6.48 14.06 0.16
CA SER A 113 -6.82 14.21 -1.26
C SER A 113 -6.95 12.87 -1.97
N ARG A 114 -7.77 12.84 -3.01
CA ARG A 114 -7.86 11.69 -3.93
C ARG A 114 -6.58 11.54 -4.74
N LEU A 115 -6.25 10.31 -5.13
CA LEU A 115 -5.10 10.07 -6.01
C LEU A 115 -5.24 10.83 -7.34
N GLU A 116 -6.47 10.93 -7.86
CA GLU A 116 -6.79 11.70 -9.06
C GLU A 116 -6.40 13.18 -8.91
N THR A 117 -6.80 13.83 -7.81
CA THR A 117 -6.49 15.23 -7.51
C THR A 117 -4.98 15.44 -7.37
N ILE A 118 -4.30 14.54 -6.64
CA ILE A 118 -2.84 14.60 -6.46
C ILE A 118 -2.15 14.51 -7.82
N ARG A 119 -2.52 13.53 -8.66
CA ARG A 119 -1.97 13.38 -10.01
C ARG A 119 -2.29 14.58 -10.91
N ALA A 120 -3.46 15.19 -10.79
CA ALA A 120 -3.79 16.42 -11.52
C ALA A 120 -2.89 17.59 -11.12
N SER A 121 -2.72 17.82 -9.82
CA SER A 121 -1.88 18.91 -9.29
C SER A 121 -0.41 18.80 -9.73
N LEU A 122 0.09 17.57 -9.86
CA LEU A 122 1.45 17.25 -10.31
C LEU A 122 1.59 17.06 -11.82
N LYS A 123 0.51 17.25 -12.60
CA LYS A 123 0.48 17.06 -14.06
C LYS A 123 0.83 15.63 -14.51
N HIS A 124 0.46 14.64 -13.70
CA HIS A 124 0.69 13.20 -13.89
C HIS A 124 -0.56 12.40 -14.31
N THR A 125 -1.67 13.07 -14.64
CA THR A 125 -2.94 12.40 -15.03
C THR A 125 -2.81 11.42 -16.19
N LYS A 126 -1.92 11.71 -17.15
CA LYS A 126 -1.66 10.84 -18.32
C LYS A 126 -0.32 10.09 -18.24
N LYS A 127 0.41 10.20 -17.12
CA LYS A 127 1.71 9.56 -16.94
C LYS A 127 1.52 8.16 -16.34
N VAL A 128 2.47 7.26 -16.61
CA VAL A 128 2.53 5.99 -15.87
C VAL A 128 3.05 6.30 -14.46
N LEU A 129 2.41 5.69 -13.47
CA LEU A 129 2.89 5.63 -12.09
C LEU A 129 3.57 4.27 -11.92
N ASP A 130 4.89 4.24 -11.95
CA ASP A 130 5.65 2.97 -11.96
C ASP A 130 5.45 2.20 -10.66
N ILE A 131 5.45 2.91 -9.53
CA ILE A 131 5.15 2.36 -8.21
C ILE A 131 4.18 3.28 -7.46
N LEU A 132 3.11 2.69 -6.94
CA LEU A 132 2.27 3.27 -5.90
C LEU A 132 2.52 2.49 -4.61
N LYS A 133 3.27 3.07 -3.68
CA LYS A 133 3.44 2.56 -2.31
C LYS A 133 2.41 3.22 -1.40
N MET A 134 1.64 2.41 -0.68
CA MET A 134 0.55 2.86 0.18
C MET A 134 0.56 2.11 1.51
N ASP A 135 0.92 2.83 2.56
CA ASP A 135 0.77 2.43 3.95
C ASP A 135 0.18 3.67 4.62
N VAL A 136 -1.13 3.64 4.86
CA VAL A 136 -1.92 4.83 5.22
C VAL A 136 -2.77 4.58 6.46
N GLU A 137 -2.33 3.64 7.29
CA GLU A 137 -2.86 3.42 8.64
C GLU A 137 -4.38 3.19 8.64
N GLU A 138 -4.84 2.12 7.99
CA GLU A 138 -6.24 1.68 7.85
C GLU A 138 -7.08 2.42 6.80
N TRP A 139 -6.59 3.55 6.27
CA TRP A 139 -7.29 4.28 5.20
C TRP A 139 -7.28 3.52 3.87
N GLU A 140 -6.56 2.40 3.76
CA GLU A 140 -6.54 1.57 2.55
C GLU A 140 -7.95 1.16 2.14
N TRP A 141 -8.84 0.92 3.11
CA TRP A 141 -10.20 0.44 2.85
C TRP A 141 -11.18 1.54 2.43
N GLU A 142 -10.86 2.81 2.69
CA GLU A 142 -11.57 3.95 2.09
C GLU A 142 -11.00 4.28 0.71
N VAL A 143 -9.68 4.21 0.56
CA VAL A 143 -8.96 4.58 -0.67
C VAL A 143 -9.15 3.54 -1.79
N LEU A 144 -9.05 2.25 -1.49
CA LEU A 144 -9.14 1.18 -2.50
C LEU A 144 -10.45 1.21 -3.31
N PRO A 145 -11.64 1.39 -2.71
CA PRO A 145 -12.88 1.58 -3.47
C PRO A 145 -12.81 2.72 -4.51
N ASP A 146 -12.24 3.88 -4.14
CA ASP A 146 -12.06 5.01 -5.05
C ASP A 146 -11.07 4.68 -6.17
N LEU A 147 -9.95 4.02 -5.83
CA LEU A 147 -8.94 3.59 -6.81
C LEU A 147 -9.48 2.54 -7.80
N LEU A 148 -10.33 1.63 -7.32
CA LEU A 148 -10.92 0.55 -8.12
C LEU A 148 -12.03 1.05 -9.04
N THR A 149 -12.73 2.12 -8.67
CA THR A 149 -13.79 2.71 -9.50
C THR A 149 -13.28 3.81 -10.43
N SER A 150 -12.09 4.33 -10.19
CA SER A 150 -11.41 5.30 -11.04
C SER A 150 -10.42 4.65 -12.02
N ASP A 151 -9.94 5.44 -12.98
CA ASP A 151 -8.96 4.98 -13.98
C ASP A 151 -7.50 5.05 -13.49
N GLN A 152 -7.27 5.39 -12.22
CA GLN A 152 -5.93 5.64 -11.69
C GLN A 152 -5.04 4.39 -11.70
N LEU A 153 -5.61 3.22 -11.39
CA LEU A 153 -4.89 1.95 -11.39
C LEU A 153 -4.55 1.45 -12.80
N LYS A 154 -5.26 1.91 -13.84
CA LYS A 154 -4.98 1.51 -15.24
C LYS A 154 -3.61 1.96 -15.74
N THR A 155 -3.00 2.94 -15.08
CA THR A 155 -1.66 3.46 -15.41
C THR A 155 -0.68 3.24 -14.26
N THR A 156 -0.98 2.31 -13.35
CA THR A 156 -0.10 1.94 -12.24
C THR A 156 0.60 0.61 -12.54
N GLY A 157 1.93 0.59 -12.46
CA GLY A 157 2.76 -0.59 -12.74
C GLY A 157 2.76 -1.59 -11.59
N GLN A 158 3.27 -1.16 -10.43
CA GLN A 158 3.28 -1.92 -9.20
C GLN A 158 2.47 -1.20 -8.11
N LEU A 159 1.67 -1.96 -7.37
CA LEU A 159 0.98 -1.49 -6.16
C LEU A 159 1.61 -2.22 -4.98
N LEU A 160 2.31 -1.47 -4.13
CA LEU A 160 2.89 -1.97 -2.88
C LEU A 160 2.02 -1.42 -1.75
N ILE A 161 1.39 -2.28 -0.98
CA ILE A 161 0.37 -1.84 -0.02
C ILE A 161 0.50 -2.58 1.30
N GLU A 162 0.43 -1.88 2.44
CA GLU A 162 0.22 -2.53 3.73
C GLU A 162 -1.28 -2.59 4.03
N LEU A 163 -1.82 -3.80 4.15
CA LEU A 163 -3.23 -4.00 4.48
C LEU A 163 -3.41 -4.17 5.98
N HIS A 164 -4.07 -3.19 6.60
CA HIS A 164 -4.46 -3.19 8.01
C HIS A 164 -5.84 -3.83 8.21
N GLN A 165 -5.94 -5.07 8.69
CA GLN A 165 -7.22 -5.80 8.61
C GLN A 165 -8.34 -5.30 9.54
N CYS A 166 -8.01 -4.59 10.62
CA CYS A 166 -8.97 -4.18 11.64
C CYS A 166 -8.69 -2.78 12.18
N ASP A 167 -9.70 -2.22 12.83
CA ASP A 167 -9.63 -0.85 13.33
C ASP A 167 -8.66 -0.77 14.52
N GLY A 168 -7.73 0.18 14.47
CA GLY A 168 -6.69 0.42 15.46
C GLY A 168 -5.52 -0.55 15.44
N CYS A 169 -5.40 -1.45 14.44
CA CYS A 169 -4.28 -2.41 14.41
C CYS A 169 -2.97 -1.84 13.87
N SER A 170 -3.03 -0.70 13.20
CA SER A 170 -1.86 0.06 12.77
C SER A 170 -0.92 0.42 13.93
N LYS A 171 -1.46 0.55 15.14
CA LYS A 171 -0.68 0.79 16.35
C LYS A 171 -0.57 -0.47 17.20
N TYR A 172 0.64 -0.75 17.68
CA TYR A 172 0.81 -1.79 18.69
C TYR A 172 0.05 -1.39 19.97
N ASN A 173 -1.03 -2.10 20.24
CA ASN A 173 -1.79 -1.99 21.48
C ASN A 173 -1.94 -3.39 22.11
N PRO A 174 -1.21 -3.71 23.20
CA PRO A 174 -1.30 -5.00 23.86
C PRO A 174 -2.62 -5.21 24.61
N GLU A 175 -3.35 -4.12 24.89
CA GLU A 175 -4.64 -4.14 25.58
C GLU A 175 -5.82 -4.19 24.60
N GLN A 176 -5.58 -4.11 23.29
CA GLN A 176 -6.64 -4.22 22.29
C GLN A 176 -7.25 -5.63 22.36
N PRO A 177 -8.54 -5.76 22.75
CA PRO A 177 -9.09 -7.05 23.17
C PRO A 177 -9.30 -8.03 22.02
N ASP A 178 -9.26 -7.58 20.77
CA ASP A 178 -9.37 -8.42 19.59
C ASP A 178 -8.83 -7.66 18.37
N LYS A 179 -7.98 -8.30 17.55
CA LYS A 179 -7.61 -7.81 16.21
C LYS A 179 -8.24 -8.66 15.11
N GLU A 180 -9.17 -9.55 15.45
CA GLU A 180 -9.95 -10.35 14.51
C GLU A 180 -11.08 -9.49 13.91
N PRO A 181 -11.09 -9.26 12.59
CA PRO A 181 -12.15 -8.52 11.92
C PRO A 181 -13.54 -9.15 12.07
N SER A 182 -14.58 -8.33 11.97
CA SER A 182 -15.95 -8.81 11.85
C SER A 182 -16.16 -9.63 10.56
N LYS A 183 -17.24 -10.39 10.51
CA LYS A 183 -17.59 -11.16 9.31
C LYS A 183 -17.79 -10.24 8.09
N GLU A 184 -18.44 -9.11 8.31
CA GLU A 184 -18.74 -8.09 7.29
C GLU A 184 -17.45 -7.45 6.78
N ARG A 185 -16.50 -7.16 7.68
CA ARG A 185 -15.19 -6.64 7.31
C ARG A 185 -14.42 -7.63 6.44
N TYR A 186 -14.40 -8.92 6.81
CA TYR A 186 -13.78 -9.94 5.96
C TYR A 186 -14.39 -10.02 4.55
N ILE A 187 -15.73 -9.97 4.46
CA ILE A 187 -16.43 -9.94 3.17
C ILE A 187 -15.98 -8.74 2.34
N HIS A 188 -15.95 -7.55 2.94
CA HIS A 188 -15.56 -6.33 2.27
C HIS A 188 -14.11 -6.39 1.75
N MET A 189 -13.16 -6.80 2.61
CA MET A 189 -11.75 -6.92 2.21
C MET A 189 -11.56 -7.92 1.06
N LEU A 190 -12.22 -9.09 1.15
CA LEU A 190 -12.19 -10.10 0.08
C LEU A 190 -12.81 -9.60 -1.23
N GLN A 191 -13.87 -8.78 -1.18
CA GLN A 191 -14.46 -8.17 -2.37
C GLN A 191 -13.51 -7.18 -3.05
N LEU A 192 -12.75 -6.40 -2.29
CA LEU A 192 -11.75 -5.48 -2.84
C LEU A 192 -10.55 -6.23 -3.45
N LEU A 193 -10.08 -7.28 -2.78
CA LEU A 193 -9.04 -8.17 -3.31
C LEU A 193 -9.48 -8.85 -4.63
N ARG A 194 -10.74 -9.28 -4.70
CA ARG A 194 -11.34 -9.78 -5.93
C ARG A 194 -11.34 -8.72 -7.04
N GLN A 195 -11.72 -7.48 -6.75
CA GLN A 195 -11.74 -6.40 -7.75
C GLN A 195 -10.32 -6.04 -8.24
N LEU A 196 -9.32 -6.02 -7.36
CA LEU A 196 -7.91 -5.90 -7.76
C LEU A 196 -7.52 -7.02 -8.73
N TYR A 197 -7.92 -8.26 -8.42
CA TYR A 197 -7.69 -9.39 -9.31
C TYR A 197 -8.40 -9.22 -10.67
N GLU A 198 -9.64 -8.75 -10.69
CA GLU A 198 -10.39 -8.44 -11.92
C GLU A 198 -9.73 -7.31 -12.74
N GLN A 199 -8.98 -6.41 -12.10
CA GLN A 199 -8.15 -5.40 -12.77
C GLN A 199 -6.73 -5.87 -13.18
N ASN A 200 -6.48 -7.17 -13.09
CA ASN A 200 -5.22 -7.84 -13.43
C ASN A 200 -4.05 -7.59 -12.45
N PHE A 201 -4.32 -7.12 -11.24
CA PHE A 201 -3.30 -7.14 -10.20
C PHE A 201 -3.14 -8.56 -9.65
N ARG A 202 -1.89 -8.99 -9.49
CA ARG A 202 -1.52 -10.32 -8.98
C ARG A 202 -0.48 -10.15 -7.89
N ILE A 203 -0.66 -10.87 -6.79
CA ILE A 203 0.29 -10.88 -5.67
C ILE A 203 1.57 -11.59 -6.12
N PHE A 204 2.71 -10.91 -6.10
CA PHE A 204 4.02 -11.52 -6.35
C PHE A 204 4.79 -11.78 -5.04
N HIS A 205 4.54 -10.97 -4.01
CA HIS A 205 5.22 -11.04 -2.72
C HIS A 205 4.28 -10.62 -1.58
N HIS A 206 4.55 -11.14 -0.39
CA HIS A 206 3.95 -10.66 0.85
C HIS A 206 4.96 -10.75 1.99
N HIS A 207 4.86 -9.84 2.94
CA HIS A 207 5.67 -9.81 4.16
C HIS A 207 4.78 -9.51 5.38
N ASP A 208 4.92 -10.33 6.42
CA ASP A 208 4.14 -10.19 7.65
C ASP A 208 4.74 -9.09 8.53
N ASN A 209 3.98 -8.02 8.80
CA ASN A 209 4.41 -7.02 9.76
C ASN A 209 4.22 -7.53 11.20
N LYS A 210 5.32 -8.00 11.77
CA LYS A 210 5.37 -8.60 13.11
C LYS A 210 5.00 -7.65 14.25
N ALA A 211 4.88 -6.34 14.01
CA ALA A 211 4.39 -5.39 15.02
C ALA A 211 2.88 -5.55 15.26
N CYS A 212 2.12 -6.02 14.27
CA CYS A 212 0.66 -6.12 14.33
C CYS A 212 0.14 -7.51 14.72
N ARG A 213 0.85 -8.25 15.58
CA ARG A 213 0.44 -9.63 15.96
C ARG A 213 -0.86 -9.66 16.78
N TYR A 214 -1.57 -10.78 16.65
CA TYR A 214 -2.73 -11.15 17.47
C TYR A 214 -2.91 -12.67 17.54
N LEU A 215 -3.65 -13.15 18.54
CA LEU A 215 -4.05 -14.55 18.63
C LEU A 215 -5.41 -14.73 17.94
N SER A 216 -5.49 -15.52 16.86
CA SER A 216 -6.77 -15.78 16.22
C SER A 216 -7.69 -16.55 17.14
N LYS A 217 -8.93 -16.09 17.29
CA LYS A 217 -9.93 -16.78 18.12
C LYS A 217 -10.48 -18.06 17.47
N PHE A 218 -10.24 -18.28 16.18
CA PHE A 218 -10.70 -19.48 15.48
C PHE A 218 -9.69 -20.62 15.53
N THR A 219 -8.41 -20.31 15.38
CA THR A 219 -7.33 -21.31 15.30
C THR A 219 -6.47 -21.37 16.57
N LEU A 220 -6.56 -20.35 17.44
CA LEU A 220 -5.68 -20.15 18.59
C LEU A 220 -4.19 -20.05 18.19
N MET A 221 -3.92 -19.65 16.94
CA MET A 221 -2.58 -19.42 16.42
C MET A 221 -2.25 -17.92 16.41
N GLU A 222 -0.98 -17.59 16.61
CA GLU A 222 -0.48 -16.22 16.39
C GLU A 222 -0.53 -15.89 14.89
N MET A 223 -1.16 -14.78 14.56
CA MET A 223 -1.36 -14.25 13.22
C MET A 223 -0.92 -12.77 13.17
N THR A 224 -0.80 -12.20 11.97
CA THR A 224 -0.57 -10.76 11.80
C THR A 224 -1.84 -10.04 11.32
N ALA A 225 -2.11 -8.87 11.88
CA ALA A 225 -3.19 -7.98 11.47
C ALA A 225 -2.77 -6.97 10.39
N CYS A 226 -1.46 -6.79 10.18
CA CYS A 226 -0.91 -5.94 9.12
C CYS A 226 -0.01 -6.77 8.21
N LYS A 227 -0.17 -6.61 6.90
CA LYS A 227 0.60 -7.35 5.90
C LYS A 227 0.95 -6.45 4.73
N GLU A 228 2.25 -6.34 4.45
CA GLU A 228 2.77 -5.74 3.24
C GLU A 228 2.54 -6.71 2.07
N ILE A 229 1.90 -6.23 1.00
CA ILE A 229 1.60 -6.99 -0.22
C ILE A 229 2.17 -6.26 -1.42
N GLY A 230 2.94 -6.99 -2.23
CA GLY A 230 3.38 -6.54 -3.53
C GLY A 230 2.46 -7.08 -4.63
N PHE A 231 1.81 -6.18 -5.36
CA PHE A 231 1.05 -6.50 -6.57
C PHE A 231 1.77 -5.98 -7.82
N ILE A 232 1.78 -6.80 -8.87
CA ILE A 232 2.10 -6.37 -10.24
C ILE A 232 0.85 -6.50 -11.11
N ARG A 233 0.70 -5.59 -12.07
CA ARG A 233 -0.38 -5.67 -13.06
C ARG A 233 0.06 -6.51 -14.26
N VAL A 234 -0.49 -7.70 -14.40
CA VAL A 234 -0.17 -8.61 -15.51
C VAL A 234 -0.98 -8.22 -16.76
N SER A 235 -0.42 -8.46 -17.94
CA SER A 235 -1.17 -8.33 -19.20
C SER A 235 -2.34 -9.30 -19.22
N GLN A 236 -3.46 -8.92 -19.85
CA GLN A 236 -4.54 -9.85 -20.13
C GLN A 236 -4.01 -10.95 -21.06
N THR A 237 -4.04 -12.20 -20.60
CA THR A 237 -3.86 -13.39 -21.44
C THR A 237 -5.08 -13.61 -22.32
#